data_AF-A0A936YUX8-F1
#
_entry.id   AF-A0A936YUX8-F1
#
_cell.length_a   1.000
_cell.length_b   1.000
_cell.length_c   1.000
_cell.angle_alpha   90.00
_cell.angle_beta   90.00
_cell.angle_gamma   90.00
#
_symmetry.space_group_name_H-M   'P 1'
#
loop_
_entity.id
_entity.type
_entity.pdbx_description
1 polymer ?
#
loop_
_entity_poly.entity_id
_entity_poly.type
_entity_poly.pdbx_seq_one_letter_code
_entity_poly.pdbx_strand_id
1 'polypeptide(L)'
;MAAKSGSTPKGDKPPAQKPQPPKRRLFGRIDAALEPVRESIDNSAVLHFIAIMFAVLTGVVTIGTMWQITTDISDRQTEREEAREERLSRAWAHLMTPVGGQSGKGAAMNVILLSGGRIDQVELSCRKIGDWDQRTGKCANPPVLDGVAFGISSRGNIFDWGTKNFPLFSDITFTNSDFSGVSLYPRDFANVRFEASNLEGATIHEDAKVSLFAVSLKRAKIYYEADVAFAENISNAIFFFEDGGLMLKGQSISAPAAFAPEFSNAWFWADEPPVLTRSVGWNDKGPTDTSFLDRIASNIRICDPKFRVSKRNADAKGQAVAGETYPQISTGDLSCPELSLDEARKQFPAKYPVVKPTDL
;
A
#
# COMPACT_ATOMS: atom_id res chain seq x y z
N MET A 1 46.66 25.00 -35.68
CA MET A 1 45.48 25.58 -36.36
C MET A 1 44.26 25.22 -35.54
N ALA A 2 43.75 26.16 -34.75
CA ALA A 2 42.61 25.96 -33.85
C ALA A 2 41.48 26.87 -34.29
N ALA A 3 40.33 26.28 -34.66
CA ALA A 3 39.15 27.01 -35.10
C ALA A 3 38.36 27.50 -33.88
N LYS A 4 38.25 28.82 -33.74
CA LYS A 4 37.37 29.49 -32.76
C LYS A 4 35.93 29.46 -33.28
N SER A 5 35.06 28.76 -32.56
CA SER A 5 33.61 28.79 -32.76
C SER A 5 33.02 30.00 -32.03
N GLY A 6 32.39 30.91 -32.78
CA GLY A 6 31.78 32.13 -32.26
C GLY A 6 30.37 31.87 -31.71
N SER A 7 30.15 32.23 -30.45
CA SER A 7 28.83 32.25 -29.82
C SER A 7 28.10 33.55 -30.18
N THR A 8 26.90 33.41 -30.75
CA THR A 8 26.00 34.51 -31.05
C THR A 8 25.24 34.91 -29.77
N PRO A 9 25.13 36.20 -29.42
CA PRO A 9 24.37 36.64 -28.25
C PRO A 9 22.86 36.50 -28.54
N LYS A 10 22.17 35.68 -27.74
CA LYS A 10 20.71 35.64 -27.70
C LYS A 10 20.21 36.95 -27.10
N GLY A 11 19.47 37.74 -27.88
CA GLY A 11 18.79 38.94 -27.41
C GLY A 11 17.71 38.58 -26.39
N ASP A 12 17.85 39.11 -25.18
CA ASP A 12 16.84 39.03 -24.13
C ASP A 12 15.60 39.83 -24.54
N LYS A 13 14.47 39.13 -24.70
CA LYS A 13 13.17 39.79 -24.85
C LYS A 13 12.86 40.53 -23.55
N PRO A 14 12.46 41.81 -23.61
CA PRO A 14 12.04 42.54 -22.41
C PRO A 14 10.88 41.80 -21.73
N PRO A 15 10.90 41.69 -20.40
CA PRO A 15 9.89 40.95 -19.65
C PRO A 15 8.51 41.55 -19.94
N ALA A 16 7.57 40.68 -20.36
CA ALA A 16 6.19 41.05 -20.59
C ALA A 16 5.63 41.73 -19.33
N GLN A 17 5.27 43.01 -19.45
CA GLN A 17 4.59 43.75 -18.38
C GLN A 17 3.30 43.01 -18.04
N LYS A 18 3.25 42.46 -16.81
CA LYS A 18 2.04 41.84 -16.28
C LYS A 18 0.91 42.87 -16.36
N PRO A 19 -0.25 42.54 -16.95
CA PRO A 19 -1.39 43.45 -17.00
C PRO A 19 -1.76 43.84 -15.57
N GLN A 20 -1.72 45.14 -15.29
CA GLN A 20 -2.12 45.66 -13.98
C GLN A 20 -3.59 45.29 -13.77
N PRO A 21 -3.95 44.69 -12.63
CA PRO A 21 -5.34 44.35 -12.35
C PRO A 21 -6.19 45.62 -12.40
N PRO A 22 -7.38 45.58 -13.03
CA PRO A 22 -8.24 46.75 -13.12
C PRO A 22 -8.53 47.28 -11.72
N LYS A 23 -8.16 48.54 -11.46
CA LYS A 23 -8.45 49.24 -10.19
C LYS A 23 -9.94 49.09 -9.90
N ARG A 24 -10.27 48.39 -8.81
CA ARG A 24 -11.64 48.03 -8.42
C ARG A 24 -12.49 49.29 -8.26
N ARG A 25 -13.43 49.52 -9.20
CA ARG A 25 -14.39 50.65 -9.23
C ARG A 25 -15.39 50.68 -8.06
N LEU A 26 -15.34 49.73 -7.14
CA LEU A 26 -16.32 49.60 -6.06
C LEU A 26 -16.16 50.70 -4.99
N PHE A 27 -14.92 51.05 -4.64
CA PHE A 27 -14.63 52.04 -3.60
C PHE A 27 -15.04 53.46 -4.01
N GLY A 28 -14.80 53.84 -5.27
CA GLY A 28 -15.14 55.19 -5.75
C GLY A 28 -16.64 55.53 -5.73
N ARG A 29 -17.53 54.52 -5.76
CA ARG A 29 -18.99 54.76 -5.60
C ARG A 29 -19.40 54.96 -4.13
N ILE A 30 -18.69 54.33 -3.20
CA ILE A 30 -18.93 54.50 -1.77
C ILE A 30 -18.40 55.86 -1.33
N ASP A 31 -17.19 56.24 -1.79
CA ASP A 31 -16.58 57.52 -1.48
C ASP A 31 -17.44 58.69 -1.96
N ALA A 32 -17.95 58.64 -3.20
CA ALA A 32 -18.85 59.67 -3.74
C ALA A 32 -20.21 59.74 -3.02
N ALA A 33 -20.72 58.63 -2.50
CA ALA A 33 -21.98 58.61 -1.75
C ALA A 33 -21.83 59.16 -0.32
N LEU A 34 -20.62 59.11 0.26
CA LEU A 34 -20.32 59.57 1.61
C LEU A 34 -19.86 61.04 1.67
N GLU A 35 -19.53 61.65 0.54
CA GLU A 35 -19.10 63.05 0.44
C GLU A 35 -20.01 64.07 1.15
N PRO A 36 -21.36 64.06 0.97
CA PRO A 36 -22.24 65.02 1.66
C PRO A 36 -22.31 64.79 3.19
N VAL A 37 -22.12 63.54 3.63
CA VAL A 37 -22.07 63.19 5.06
C VAL A 37 -20.78 63.72 5.68
N ARG A 38 -19.67 63.63 4.94
CA ARG A 38 -18.36 64.15 5.36
C ARG A 38 -18.39 65.67 5.56
N GLU A 39 -18.90 66.42 4.59
CA GLU A 39 -19.02 67.88 4.71
C GLU A 39 -19.89 68.30 5.90
N SER A 40 -20.94 67.54 6.20
CA SER A 40 -21.80 67.79 7.38
C SER A 40 -21.09 67.51 8.70
N ILE A 41 -20.22 66.49 8.75
CA ILE A 41 -19.42 66.14 9.94
C ILE A 41 -18.33 67.19 10.19
N ASP A 42 -17.66 67.68 9.15
CA ASP A 42 -16.56 68.63 9.29
C ASP A 42 -17.03 70.03 9.73
N ASN A 43 -18.27 70.40 9.42
CA ASN A 43 -18.85 71.70 9.77
C ASN A 43 -19.49 71.77 11.18
N SER A 44 -19.58 70.64 11.91
CA SER A 44 -20.23 70.60 13.23
C SER A 44 -19.42 69.79 14.24
N ALA A 45 -18.94 70.45 15.30
CA ALA A 45 -18.21 69.81 16.39
C ALA A 45 -19.00 68.69 17.07
N VAL A 46 -20.33 68.82 17.14
CA VAL A 46 -21.21 67.80 17.72
C VAL A 46 -21.28 66.56 16.83
N LEU A 47 -21.43 66.72 15.51
CA LEU A 47 -21.45 65.60 14.58
C LEU A 47 -20.10 64.89 14.49
N HIS A 48 -18.99 65.64 14.58
CA HIS A 48 -17.65 65.07 14.67
C HIS A 48 -17.46 64.18 15.89
N PHE A 49 -17.91 64.63 17.07
CA PHE A 49 -17.85 63.82 18.29
C PHE A 49 -18.71 62.54 18.18
N ILE A 50 -19.92 62.65 17.63
CA ILE A 50 -20.81 61.50 17.40
C ILE A 50 -20.15 60.49 16.45
N ALA A 51 -19.54 60.95 15.36
CA ALA A 51 -18.86 60.09 14.40
C ALA A 51 -17.69 59.32 15.05
N ILE A 52 -16.88 59.99 15.89
CA ILE A 52 -15.81 59.34 16.65
C ILE A 52 -16.38 58.26 17.59
N MET A 53 -17.46 58.55 18.32
CA MET A 53 -18.10 57.59 19.21
C MET A 53 -18.62 56.35 18.46
N PHE A 54 -19.25 56.55 17.30
CA PHE A 54 -19.68 55.44 16.44
C PHE A 54 -18.50 54.63 15.90
N ALA A 55 -17.41 55.28 15.50
CA ALA A 55 -16.21 54.60 15.04
C ALA A 55 -15.58 53.74 16.16
N VAL A 56 -15.50 54.27 17.38
CA VAL A 56 -15.01 53.52 18.55
C VAL A 56 -15.93 52.34 18.86
N LEU A 57 -17.25 52.55 18.88
CA LEU A 57 -18.22 51.48 19.17
C LEU A 57 -18.15 50.38 18.10
N THR A 58 -18.06 50.74 16.83
CA THR A 58 -17.90 49.79 15.72
C THR A 58 -16.58 49.03 15.83
N GLY A 59 -15.49 49.72 16.20
CA GLY A 59 -14.18 49.10 16.48
C GLY A 59 -14.26 48.06 17.59
N VAL A 60 -14.91 48.38 18.72
CA VAL A 60 -15.10 47.44 19.84
C VAL A 60 -15.93 46.22 19.41
N VAL A 61 -17.05 46.44 18.69
CA VAL A 61 -17.91 45.35 18.21
C VAL A 61 -17.14 44.44 17.25
N THR A 62 -16.42 45.02 16.27
CA THR A 62 -15.64 44.24 15.30
C THR A 62 -14.54 43.41 15.96
N ILE A 63 -13.77 43.99 16.90
CA ILE A 63 -12.77 43.24 17.67
C ILE A 63 -13.44 42.11 18.47
N GLY A 64 -14.57 42.39 19.13
CA GLY A 64 -15.34 41.39 19.87
C GLY A 64 -15.81 40.23 19.00
N THR A 65 -16.35 40.53 17.81
CA THR A 65 -16.78 39.50 16.85
C THR A 65 -15.60 38.69 16.31
N MET A 66 -14.46 39.33 16.04
CA MET A 66 -13.27 38.62 15.57
C MET A 66 -12.73 37.67 16.63
N TRP A 67 -12.74 38.09 17.91
CA TRP A 67 -12.37 37.22 19.01
C TRP A 67 -13.31 36.01 19.15
N GLN A 68 -14.62 36.22 19.08
CA GLN A 68 -15.60 35.12 19.10
C GLN A 68 -15.41 34.12 17.94
N ILE A 69 -15.11 34.61 16.74
CA ILE A 69 -14.82 33.75 15.58
C ILE A 69 -13.55 32.94 15.84
N THR A 70 -12.51 33.56 16.38
CA THR A 70 -11.26 32.84 16.67
C THR A 70 -11.44 31.77 17.75
N THR A 71 -12.27 32.02 18.77
CA THR A 71 -12.58 31.03 19.80
C THR A 71 -13.42 29.87 19.23
N ASP A 72 -14.46 30.14 18.42
CA ASP A 72 -15.27 29.08 17.78
C ASP A 72 -14.41 28.20 16.84
N ILE A 73 -13.44 28.79 16.13
CA ILE A 73 -12.51 28.01 15.31
C ILE A 73 -11.59 27.13 16.17
N SER A 74 -11.09 27.66 17.29
CA SER A 74 -10.27 26.90 18.24
C SER A 74 -11.04 25.73 18.86
N ASP A 75 -12.27 25.97 19.31
CA ASP A 75 -13.13 24.96 19.94
C ASP A 75 -13.48 23.83 18.97
N ARG A 76 -13.70 24.15 17.68
CA ARG A 76 -13.91 23.14 16.64
C ARG A 76 -12.67 22.33 16.31
N GLN A 77 -11.47 22.88 16.53
CA GLN A 77 -10.23 22.13 16.36
C GLN A 77 -10.06 21.14 17.52
N THR A 78 -10.24 21.59 18.75
CA THR A 78 -10.18 20.72 19.94
C THR A 78 -11.24 19.61 19.87
N GLU A 79 -12.48 19.91 19.48
CA GLU A 79 -13.53 18.88 19.34
C GLU A 79 -13.14 17.80 18.29
N ARG A 80 -12.49 18.21 17.19
CA ARG A 80 -12.01 17.26 16.16
C ARG A 80 -10.85 16.43 16.65
N GLU A 81 -9.96 17.01 17.45
CA GLU A 81 -8.83 16.31 18.06
C GLU A 81 -9.33 15.30 19.08
N GLU A 82 -10.22 15.70 20.00
CA GLU A 82 -10.85 14.82 20.97
C GLU A 82 -11.63 13.68 20.29
N ALA A 83 -12.44 13.98 19.27
CA ALA A 83 -13.17 12.95 18.53
C ALA A 83 -12.23 11.99 17.79
N ARG A 84 -11.07 12.47 17.31
CA ARG A 84 -10.05 11.62 16.68
C ARG A 84 -9.37 10.73 17.72
N GLU A 85 -8.99 11.27 18.86
CA GLU A 85 -8.38 10.53 19.97
C GLU A 85 -9.33 9.47 20.52
N GLU A 86 -10.61 9.80 20.69
CA GLU A 86 -11.62 8.87 21.17
C GLU A 86 -11.84 7.72 20.17
N ARG A 87 -11.89 8.01 18.86
CA ARG A 87 -11.96 6.96 17.82
C ARG A 87 -10.72 6.07 17.83
N LEU A 88 -9.54 6.66 17.98
CA LEU A 88 -8.28 5.92 18.04
C LEU A 88 -8.21 5.04 19.29
N SER A 89 -8.63 5.55 20.44
CA SER A 89 -8.71 4.82 21.71
C SER A 89 -9.67 3.63 21.63
N ARG A 90 -10.87 3.85 21.07
CA ARG A 90 -11.84 2.78 20.83
C ARG A 90 -11.32 1.72 19.86
N ALA A 91 -10.64 2.13 18.79
CA ALA A 91 -10.02 1.21 17.85
C ALA A 91 -8.93 0.35 18.52
N TRP A 92 -8.06 0.96 19.34
CA TRP A 92 -7.07 0.22 20.13
C TRP A 92 -7.71 -0.76 21.12
N ALA A 93 -8.73 -0.32 21.87
CA ALA A 93 -9.45 -1.20 22.79
C ALA A 93 -10.07 -2.40 22.08
N HIS A 94 -10.67 -2.18 20.90
CA HIS A 94 -11.28 -3.24 20.10
C HIS A 94 -10.23 -4.20 19.50
N LEU A 95 -9.12 -3.67 18.97
CA LEU A 95 -8.02 -4.47 18.45
C LEU A 95 -7.44 -5.38 19.54
N MET A 96 -7.28 -4.86 20.77
CA MET A 96 -6.68 -5.57 21.90
C MET A 96 -7.62 -6.49 22.67
N THR A 97 -8.90 -6.56 22.31
CA THR A 97 -9.86 -7.46 22.98
C THR A 97 -9.48 -8.93 22.69
N PRO A 98 -9.39 -9.85 23.66
CA PRO A 98 -8.94 -11.23 23.41
C PRO A 98 -10.08 -12.10 22.83
N VAL A 99 -10.39 -11.91 21.55
CA VAL A 99 -11.47 -12.61 20.84
C VAL A 99 -10.97 -13.04 19.45
N GLY A 100 -10.96 -14.35 19.21
CA GLY A 100 -10.62 -14.95 17.93
C GLY A 100 -11.64 -14.73 16.81
N GLY A 101 -11.37 -15.28 15.63
CA GLY A 101 -12.24 -15.18 14.46
C GLY A 101 -12.37 -13.77 13.89
N GLN A 102 -13.39 -13.56 13.04
CA GLN A 102 -13.69 -12.28 12.39
C GLN A 102 -14.48 -11.39 13.35
N SER A 103 -13.77 -10.71 14.26
CA SER A 103 -14.37 -9.92 15.33
C SER A 103 -14.40 -8.40 15.07
N GLY A 104 -14.08 -7.95 13.84
CA GLY A 104 -14.00 -6.52 13.48
C GLY A 104 -12.62 -5.88 13.69
N LYS A 105 -11.62 -6.68 14.09
CA LYS A 105 -10.25 -6.23 14.36
C LYS A 105 -9.54 -5.62 13.16
N GLY A 106 -9.79 -6.14 11.95
CA GLY A 106 -9.24 -5.55 10.73
C GLY A 106 -9.70 -4.10 10.50
N ALA A 107 -10.99 -3.82 10.74
CA ALA A 107 -11.53 -2.46 10.65
C ALA A 107 -10.94 -1.52 11.71
N ALA A 108 -10.79 -1.98 12.95
CA ALA A 108 -10.12 -1.20 13.99
C ALA A 108 -8.65 -0.92 13.64
N MET A 109 -7.94 -1.91 13.08
CA MET A 109 -6.56 -1.71 12.66
C MET A 109 -6.46 -0.67 11.53
N ASN A 110 -7.38 -0.67 10.58
CA ASN A 110 -7.45 0.38 9.55
C ASN A 110 -7.66 1.78 10.16
N VAL A 111 -8.51 1.92 11.18
CA VAL A 111 -8.70 3.22 11.87
C VAL A 111 -7.38 3.70 12.50
N ILE A 112 -6.63 2.79 13.12
CA ILE A 112 -5.31 3.10 13.71
C ILE A 112 -4.32 3.51 12.62
N LEU A 113 -4.19 2.72 11.55
CA LEU A 113 -3.26 2.98 10.44
C LEU A 113 -3.59 4.31 9.72
N LEU A 114 -4.87 4.55 9.40
CA LEU A 114 -5.31 5.80 8.74
C LEU A 114 -5.13 7.03 9.63
N SER A 115 -5.15 6.85 10.95
CA SER A 115 -4.88 7.92 11.91
C SER A 115 -3.38 8.23 12.07
N GLY A 116 -2.49 7.53 11.35
CA GLY A 116 -1.04 7.64 11.51
C GLY A 116 -0.51 6.93 12.76
N GLY A 117 -1.32 6.07 13.38
CA GLY A 117 -0.90 5.23 14.48
C GLY A 117 0.09 4.17 14.00
N ARG A 118 1.07 3.85 14.84
CA ARG A 118 2.02 2.76 14.57
C ARG A 118 1.57 1.51 15.31
N ILE A 119 1.60 0.37 14.62
CA ILE A 119 1.28 -0.93 15.22
C ILE A 119 2.52 -1.72 15.64
N ASP A 120 3.71 -1.27 15.24
CA ASP A 120 4.95 -2.02 15.43
C ASP A 120 5.26 -2.29 16.92
N GLN A 121 4.77 -1.47 17.84
CA GLN A 121 5.04 -1.60 19.28
C GLN A 121 4.07 -2.52 20.04
N VAL A 122 3.09 -3.11 19.35
CA VAL A 122 2.03 -3.87 20.01
C VAL A 122 2.06 -5.30 19.53
N GLU A 123 2.24 -6.26 20.43
CA GLU A 123 2.16 -7.68 20.11
C GLU A 123 0.72 -8.05 19.69
N LEU A 124 0.53 -8.42 18.42
CA LEU A 124 -0.72 -8.86 17.81
C LEU A 124 -0.71 -10.37 17.56
N SER A 125 -0.38 -11.13 18.62
CA SER A 125 -0.42 -12.59 18.62
C SER A 125 -1.79 -13.12 19.05
N CYS A 126 -2.16 -14.34 18.63
CA CYS A 126 -3.37 -15.00 19.14
C CYS A 126 -3.39 -15.09 20.67
N ARG A 127 -2.22 -15.23 21.31
CA ARG A 127 -2.09 -15.19 22.77
C ARG A 127 -2.60 -13.88 23.39
N LYS A 128 -2.47 -12.76 22.69
CA LYS A 128 -2.88 -11.42 23.17
C LYS A 128 -4.27 -11.03 22.73
N ILE A 129 -4.58 -11.25 21.45
CA ILE A 129 -5.79 -10.70 20.82
C ILE A 129 -6.76 -11.77 20.32
N GLY A 130 -6.43 -13.04 20.42
CA GLY A 130 -7.25 -14.18 20.00
C GLY A 130 -7.80 -14.99 21.16
N ASP A 131 -8.31 -16.18 20.84
CA ASP A 131 -8.73 -17.18 21.82
C ASP A 131 -7.61 -18.19 22.05
N TRP A 132 -6.85 -17.99 23.13
CA TRP A 132 -5.68 -18.78 23.46
C TRP A 132 -5.97 -19.81 24.55
N ASP A 133 -5.78 -21.08 24.23
CA ASP A 133 -5.91 -22.15 25.20
C ASP A 133 -4.59 -22.33 25.97
N GLN A 134 -4.60 -21.87 27.22
CA GLN A 134 -3.45 -21.98 28.12
C GLN A 134 -3.05 -23.43 28.42
N ARG A 135 -3.98 -24.39 28.34
CA ARG A 135 -3.72 -25.80 28.68
C ARG A 135 -2.97 -26.51 27.56
N THR A 136 -3.39 -26.28 26.32
CA THR A 136 -2.74 -26.87 25.14
C THR A 136 -1.55 -26.05 24.66
N GLY A 137 -1.43 -24.79 25.11
CA GLY A 137 -0.40 -23.87 24.64
C GLY A 137 -0.58 -23.55 23.16
N LYS A 138 -1.83 -23.53 22.68
CA LYS A 138 -2.17 -23.32 21.27
C LYS A 138 -3.28 -22.29 21.14
N CYS A 139 -3.32 -21.68 19.96
CA CYS A 139 -4.42 -20.84 19.56
C CYS A 139 -5.64 -21.72 19.25
N ALA A 140 -6.73 -21.57 20.03
CA ALA A 140 -7.96 -22.33 19.84
C ALA A 140 -8.79 -21.75 18.68
N ASN A 141 -8.86 -20.41 18.60
CA ASN A 141 -9.50 -19.71 17.50
C ASN A 141 -8.63 -18.49 17.09
N PRO A 142 -7.92 -18.57 15.96
CA PRO A 142 -7.04 -17.49 15.52
C PRO A 142 -7.84 -16.24 15.16
N PRO A 143 -7.34 -15.04 15.51
CA PRO A 143 -7.98 -13.79 15.10
C PRO A 143 -7.87 -13.66 13.57
N VAL A 144 -8.97 -13.20 12.96
CA VAL A 144 -9.07 -12.93 11.53
C VAL A 144 -9.08 -11.41 11.32
N LEU A 145 -8.01 -10.92 10.71
CA LEU A 145 -7.83 -9.52 10.34
C LEU A 145 -8.29 -9.33 8.89
N ASP A 146 -9.54 -8.93 8.75
CA ASP A 146 -10.20 -8.80 7.44
C ASP A 146 -10.11 -7.37 6.88
N GLY A 147 -9.83 -7.26 5.57
CA GLY A 147 -9.89 -5.99 4.84
C GLY A 147 -8.84 -4.96 5.25
N VAL A 148 -7.69 -5.39 5.78
CA VAL A 148 -6.65 -4.48 6.25
C VAL A 148 -5.86 -3.89 5.08
N ALA A 149 -5.64 -2.58 5.05
CA ALA A 149 -4.88 -1.92 3.98
C ALA A 149 -3.56 -1.30 4.50
N PHE A 150 -2.44 -2.01 4.30
CA PHE A 150 -1.11 -1.51 4.65
C PHE A 150 -0.51 -0.59 3.57
N GLY A 151 -0.87 -0.78 2.30
CA GLY A 151 -0.27 -0.09 1.14
C GLY A 151 -0.54 1.43 1.05
N ILE A 152 -1.57 1.93 1.74
CA ILE A 152 -2.00 3.34 1.63
C ILE A 152 -1.16 4.26 2.54
N SER A 153 -0.69 3.75 3.68
CA SER A 153 0.03 4.51 4.71
C SER A 153 1.54 4.28 4.73
N SER A 154 2.06 3.31 3.97
CA SER A 154 3.41 2.74 4.07
C SER A 154 4.51 3.43 3.24
N ARG A 155 4.47 4.76 3.03
CA ARG A 155 5.64 5.45 2.43
C ARG A 155 6.89 5.44 3.33
N GLY A 156 6.83 4.83 4.51
CA GLY A 156 7.96 4.47 5.36
C GLY A 156 7.82 3.04 5.89
N ASN A 157 8.90 2.49 6.45
CA ASN A 157 8.93 1.18 7.10
C ASN A 157 7.89 1.12 8.23
N ILE A 158 6.69 0.58 7.96
CA ILE A 158 5.64 0.36 8.99
C ILE A 158 6.18 -0.54 10.10
N PHE A 159 7.06 -1.46 9.74
CA PHE A 159 7.78 -2.33 10.65
C PHE A 159 9.17 -1.74 10.89
N ASP A 160 9.30 -1.04 12.02
CA ASP A 160 10.59 -0.55 12.49
C ASP A 160 11.42 -1.73 13.00
N TRP A 161 12.60 -1.95 12.42
CA TRP A 161 13.49 -3.09 12.70
C TRP A 161 14.12 -3.06 14.11
N GLY A 162 13.73 -2.11 14.95
CA GLY A 162 14.20 -1.99 16.32
C GLY A 162 13.88 -3.22 17.19
N THR A 163 14.92 -4.01 17.49
CA THR A 163 15.19 -4.88 18.67
C THR A 163 14.04 -5.62 19.40
N LYS A 164 12.89 -5.87 18.78
CA LYS A 164 11.81 -6.61 19.46
C LYS A 164 12.16 -8.10 19.55
N ASN A 165 11.89 -8.67 20.72
CA ASN A 165 12.10 -10.09 21.03
C ASN A 165 10.91 -10.98 20.65
N PHE A 166 9.87 -10.43 20.03
CA PHE A 166 8.65 -11.16 19.71
C PHE A 166 8.16 -10.86 18.28
N PRO A 167 7.54 -11.84 17.61
CA PRO A 167 6.85 -11.62 16.35
C PRO A 167 5.69 -10.64 16.55
N LEU A 168 5.63 -9.61 15.70
CA LEU A 168 4.54 -8.64 15.75
C LEU A 168 3.17 -9.32 15.57
N PHE A 169 3.08 -10.24 14.63
CA PHE A 169 1.92 -11.04 14.31
C PHE A 169 2.23 -12.52 14.50
N SER A 170 1.42 -13.23 15.28
CA SER A 170 1.61 -14.66 15.45
C SER A 170 0.31 -15.44 15.63
N ASP A 171 0.20 -16.57 14.92
CA ASP A 171 -0.99 -17.44 14.89
C ASP A 171 -2.26 -16.68 14.48
N ILE A 172 -2.18 -15.88 13.42
CA ILE A 172 -3.29 -15.03 12.94
C ILE A 172 -3.58 -15.30 11.47
N THR A 173 -4.79 -14.92 11.02
CA THR A 173 -5.17 -14.97 9.61
C THR A 173 -5.51 -13.58 9.08
N PHE A 174 -4.93 -13.18 7.96
CA PHE A 174 -5.36 -12.02 7.18
C PHE A 174 -6.29 -12.48 6.07
N THR A 175 -7.47 -11.88 5.98
CA THR A 175 -8.42 -12.11 4.87
C THR A 175 -8.63 -10.83 4.08
N ASN A 176 -8.79 -10.90 2.76
CA ASN A 176 -9.11 -9.76 1.89
C ASN A 176 -8.23 -8.51 2.13
N SER A 177 -6.98 -8.71 2.55
CA SER A 177 -6.11 -7.63 3.03
C SER A 177 -5.12 -7.20 1.96
N ASP A 178 -4.76 -5.92 1.93
CA ASP A 178 -3.83 -5.33 0.97
C ASP A 178 -2.47 -5.02 1.62
N PHE A 179 -1.47 -5.77 1.19
CA PHE A 179 -0.06 -5.68 1.54
C PHE A 179 0.80 -5.30 0.32
N SER A 180 0.20 -4.66 -0.69
CA SER A 180 0.93 -4.27 -1.89
C SER A 180 2.13 -3.37 -1.57
N GLY A 181 3.29 -3.74 -2.11
CA GLY A 181 4.56 -3.04 -1.92
C GLY A 181 5.16 -3.13 -0.50
N VAL A 182 4.58 -3.92 0.40
CA VAL A 182 5.06 -4.04 1.80
C VAL A 182 6.19 -5.06 1.91
N SER A 183 7.18 -4.79 2.75
CA SER A 183 8.19 -5.77 3.14
C SER A 183 7.73 -6.54 4.39
N LEU A 184 7.67 -7.87 4.30
CA LEU A 184 7.33 -8.78 5.38
C LEU A 184 8.61 -9.44 5.91
N TYR A 185 8.98 -9.14 7.16
CA TYR A 185 10.15 -9.73 7.80
C TYR A 185 9.76 -10.88 8.76
N PRO A 186 10.63 -11.86 8.98
CA PRO A 186 10.32 -13.03 9.83
C PRO A 186 10.06 -12.66 11.27
N ARG A 187 10.73 -11.59 11.71
CA ARG A 187 10.57 -11.02 13.05
C ARG A 187 9.20 -10.35 13.24
N ASP A 188 8.44 -10.14 12.17
CA ASP A 188 7.11 -9.57 12.25
C ASP A 188 6.02 -10.67 12.14
N PHE A 189 6.34 -11.87 11.64
CA PHE A 189 5.35 -12.89 11.29
C PHE A 189 5.75 -14.29 11.76
N ALA A 190 4.93 -14.92 12.60
CA ALA A 190 5.09 -16.31 13.01
C ALA A 190 3.77 -17.10 12.91
N ASN A 191 3.69 -18.06 11.98
CA ASN A 191 2.46 -18.82 11.68
C ASN A 191 1.31 -17.91 11.24
N VAL A 192 1.59 -17.02 10.29
CA VAL A 192 0.57 -16.11 9.74
C VAL A 192 0.00 -16.68 8.45
N ARG A 193 -1.31 -16.75 8.35
CA ARG A 193 -2.01 -17.15 7.13
C ARG A 193 -2.52 -15.92 6.40
N PHE A 194 -2.27 -15.83 5.10
CA PHE A 194 -2.87 -14.85 4.21
C PHE A 194 -3.89 -15.55 3.33
N GLU A 195 -5.10 -15.03 3.28
CA GLU A 195 -6.24 -15.56 2.54
C GLU A 195 -6.86 -14.44 1.70
N ALA A 196 -7.11 -14.68 0.41
CA ALA A 196 -7.76 -13.72 -0.49
C ALA A 196 -7.08 -12.33 -0.50
N SER A 197 -5.79 -12.26 -0.19
CA SER A 197 -5.07 -11.00 0.09
C SER A 197 -4.27 -10.53 -1.12
N ASN A 198 -3.90 -9.26 -1.17
CA ASN A 198 -3.06 -8.69 -2.21
C ASN A 198 -1.63 -8.49 -1.70
N LEU A 199 -0.67 -9.26 -2.23
CA LEU A 199 0.77 -9.11 -1.95
C LEU A 199 1.51 -8.57 -3.19
N GLU A 200 0.84 -7.83 -4.07
CA GLU A 200 1.46 -7.31 -5.30
C GLU A 200 2.67 -6.41 -4.98
N GLY A 201 3.86 -6.77 -5.47
CA GLY A 201 5.09 -6.02 -5.20
C GLY A 201 5.63 -6.16 -3.77
N ALA A 202 5.02 -7.00 -2.93
CA ALA A 202 5.51 -7.24 -1.57
C ALA A 202 6.90 -7.90 -1.59
N THR A 203 7.70 -7.66 -0.55
CA THR A 203 9.00 -8.33 -0.35
C THR A 203 8.90 -9.26 0.85
N ILE A 204 8.92 -10.57 0.64
CA ILE A 204 8.80 -11.58 1.69
C ILE A 204 10.20 -12.13 1.99
N HIS A 205 10.71 -11.87 3.19
CA HIS A 205 12.05 -12.29 3.62
C HIS A 205 12.06 -13.73 4.18
N GLU A 206 13.24 -14.38 4.11
CA GLU A 206 13.55 -15.77 4.54
C GLU A 206 13.16 -16.03 5.99
N ASP A 207 12.72 -17.23 6.39
CA ASP A 207 12.22 -17.59 7.75
C ASP A 207 10.82 -17.08 8.14
N ALA A 208 10.14 -16.28 7.30
CA ALA A 208 8.76 -15.92 7.58
C ALA A 208 7.87 -17.18 7.48
N LYS A 209 7.35 -17.67 8.62
CA LYS A 209 6.39 -18.78 8.67
C LYS A 209 5.02 -18.29 8.22
N VAL A 210 4.85 -18.14 6.92
CA VAL A 210 3.62 -17.63 6.30
C VAL A 210 2.98 -18.68 5.41
N SER A 211 1.67 -18.87 5.58
CA SER A 211 0.86 -19.68 4.67
C SER A 211 0.10 -18.76 3.73
N LEU A 212 0.22 -18.97 2.42
CA LEU A 212 -0.45 -18.14 1.42
C LEU A 212 -1.58 -18.93 0.76
N PHE A 213 -2.78 -18.37 0.72
CA PHE A 213 -3.96 -18.98 0.09
C PHE A 213 -4.76 -17.90 -0.62
N ALA A 214 -5.18 -18.07 -1.87
CA ALA A 214 -5.92 -17.00 -2.57
C ALA A 214 -5.21 -15.62 -2.62
N VAL A 215 -3.87 -15.59 -2.54
CA VAL A 215 -3.08 -14.37 -2.58
C VAL A 215 -2.52 -14.04 -3.97
N SER A 216 -2.70 -12.80 -4.43
CA SER A 216 -1.97 -12.27 -5.59
C SER A 216 -0.51 -11.98 -5.23
N LEU A 217 0.45 -12.65 -5.89
CA LEU A 217 1.90 -12.45 -5.72
C LEU A 217 2.54 -11.72 -6.89
N LYS A 218 1.74 -11.00 -7.68
CA LYS A 218 2.21 -10.31 -8.87
C LYS A 218 3.37 -9.38 -8.52
N ARG A 219 4.51 -9.50 -9.22
CA ARG A 219 5.72 -8.68 -8.96
C ARG A 219 6.29 -8.79 -7.53
N ALA A 220 5.85 -9.75 -6.71
CA ALA A 220 6.40 -9.96 -5.38
C ALA A 220 7.85 -10.45 -5.45
N LYS A 221 8.67 -10.12 -4.45
CA LYS A 221 10.02 -10.64 -4.25
C LYS A 221 9.99 -11.60 -3.07
N ILE A 222 10.40 -12.84 -3.26
CA ILE A 222 10.34 -13.88 -2.22
C ILE A 222 11.75 -14.44 -2.03
N TYR A 223 12.27 -14.30 -0.81
CA TYR A 223 13.54 -14.90 -0.38
C TYR A 223 13.25 -16.22 0.35
N TYR A 224 13.92 -17.31 -0.05
CA TYR A 224 13.41 -18.67 0.15
C TYR A 224 13.94 -19.40 1.41
N GLU A 225 13.10 -19.50 2.44
CA GLU A 225 13.06 -20.58 3.46
C GLU A 225 11.61 -20.81 3.98
N ALA A 226 10.60 -20.27 3.30
CA ALA A 226 9.21 -20.29 3.77
C ALA A 226 8.45 -21.53 3.24
N ASP A 227 7.69 -22.19 4.12
CA ASP A 227 6.71 -23.22 3.76
C ASP A 227 5.51 -22.57 3.05
N VAL A 228 5.70 -22.23 1.78
CA VAL A 228 4.67 -21.55 0.98
C VAL A 228 3.94 -22.57 0.10
N ALA A 229 2.67 -22.84 0.43
CA ALA A 229 1.73 -23.42 -0.52
C ALA A 229 1.31 -22.31 -1.50
N PHE A 230 1.44 -22.55 -2.81
CA PHE A 230 1.05 -21.57 -3.82
C PHE A 230 -0.21 -22.07 -4.53
N ALA A 231 -1.33 -21.38 -4.32
CA ALA A 231 -2.58 -21.69 -5.01
C ALA A 231 -2.94 -20.65 -6.08
N GLU A 232 -2.02 -19.79 -6.55
CA GLU A 232 -2.41 -18.48 -7.13
C GLU A 232 -1.51 -17.84 -8.19
N ASN A 233 -1.87 -16.61 -8.60
CA ASN A 233 -1.20 -15.79 -9.59
C ASN A 233 0.21 -15.36 -9.16
N ILE A 234 1.22 -15.94 -9.79
CA ILE A 234 2.64 -15.62 -9.58
C ILE A 234 3.27 -14.83 -10.74
N SER A 235 2.46 -14.14 -11.55
CA SER A 235 2.94 -13.41 -12.73
C SER A 235 4.01 -12.36 -12.35
N ASN A 236 5.14 -12.35 -13.04
CA ASN A 236 6.32 -11.52 -12.74
C ASN A 236 6.87 -11.62 -11.29
N ALA A 237 6.50 -12.64 -10.51
CA ALA A 237 7.10 -12.86 -9.21
C ALA A 237 8.61 -13.17 -9.36
N ILE A 238 9.43 -12.69 -8.45
CA ILE A 238 10.87 -12.95 -8.41
C ILE A 238 11.18 -13.82 -7.21
N PHE A 239 11.68 -15.01 -7.45
CA PHE A 239 12.11 -15.94 -6.41
C PHE A 239 13.64 -15.94 -6.31
N PHE A 240 14.14 -15.72 -5.09
CA PHE A 240 15.56 -15.72 -4.76
C PHE A 240 15.91 -17.00 -4.01
N PHE A 241 16.95 -17.71 -4.45
CA PHE A 241 17.46 -18.92 -3.79
C PHE A 241 18.95 -18.74 -3.48
N GLU A 242 19.36 -19.14 -2.27
CA GLU A 242 20.78 -19.14 -1.90
C GLU A 242 21.52 -20.40 -2.41
N ASP A 243 22.83 -20.24 -2.63
CA ASP A 243 23.77 -21.21 -3.19
C ASP A 243 23.90 -22.48 -2.34
N GLY A 244 22.94 -23.40 -2.45
CA GLY A 244 22.99 -24.70 -1.79
C GLY A 244 22.01 -25.74 -2.32
N GLY A 245 21.26 -25.41 -3.38
CA GLY A 245 20.03 -26.13 -3.70
C GLY A 245 18.91 -25.72 -2.76
N LEU A 246 17.73 -26.30 -2.96
CA LEU A 246 16.60 -26.19 -2.05
C LEU A 246 16.98 -26.91 -0.74
N MET A 247 17.83 -26.29 0.08
CA MET A 247 18.26 -26.83 1.37
C MET A 247 17.11 -26.67 2.34
N LEU A 248 16.23 -27.67 2.35
CA LEU A 248 15.36 -27.92 3.49
C LEU A 248 16.26 -28.14 4.70
N LYS A 249 16.24 -27.19 5.64
CA LYS A 249 16.99 -27.18 6.89
C LYS A 249 16.97 -28.60 7.52
N GLY A 250 18.07 -29.33 7.41
CA GLY A 250 18.35 -30.53 8.22
C GLY A 250 18.61 -31.86 7.50
N GLN A 251 18.50 -32.01 6.18
CA GLN A 251 18.94 -33.25 5.53
C GLN A 251 19.56 -33.03 4.15
N SER A 252 20.81 -33.47 3.97
CA SER A 252 21.35 -33.76 2.64
C SER A 252 20.65 -35.02 2.12
N ILE A 253 19.48 -34.87 1.52
CA ILE A 253 18.82 -35.96 0.83
C ILE A 253 19.10 -35.79 -0.66
N SER A 254 19.60 -36.84 -1.29
CA SER A 254 19.27 -37.15 -2.67
C SER A 254 17.75 -36.98 -2.83
N ALA A 255 17.30 -35.81 -3.28
CA ALA A 255 15.91 -35.38 -3.18
C ALA A 255 14.96 -36.49 -3.65
N PRO A 256 14.20 -37.14 -2.74
CA PRO A 256 13.03 -37.87 -3.14
C PRO A 256 12.10 -36.81 -3.74
N ALA A 257 11.36 -37.16 -4.78
CA ALA A 257 10.42 -36.31 -5.49
C ALA A 257 9.24 -35.75 -4.62
N ALA A 258 9.38 -35.67 -3.30
CA ALA A 258 8.31 -35.42 -2.33
C ALA A 258 8.30 -34.00 -1.72
N PHE A 259 9.26 -33.13 -2.05
CA PHE A 259 9.24 -31.72 -1.64
C PHE A 259 9.60 -30.79 -2.81
N ALA A 260 8.99 -31.04 -3.97
CA ALA A 260 8.73 -29.93 -4.86
C ALA A 260 7.73 -29.02 -4.11
N PRO A 261 7.96 -27.70 -3.95
CA PRO A 261 6.93 -26.80 -3.45
C PRO A 261 5.62 -27.14 -4.16
N GLU A 262 4.58 -27.42 -3.37
CA GLU A 262 3.26 -27.74 -3.90
C GLU A 262 2.72 -26.48 -4.58
N PHE A 263 3.08 -26.30 -5.84
CA PHE A 263 2.48 -25.36 -6.77
C PHE A 263 1.10 -25.85 -7.23
N SER A 264 0.47 -26.74 -6.47
CA SER A 264 -0.87 -27.23 -6.77
C SER A 264 -1.80 -26.03 -6.81
N ASN A 265 -2.20 -25.64 -8.03
CA ASN A 265 -3.04 -24.50 -8.39
C ASN A 265 -2.34 -23.16 -8.61
N ALA A 266 -1.00 -23.07 -8.55
CA ALA A 266 -0.31 -21.86 -8.98
C ALA A 266 -0.46 -21.64 -10.50
N TRP A 267 -0.51 -20.37 -10.90
CA TRP A 267 -0.64 -20.00 -12.30
C TRP A 267 0.05 -18.66 -12.61
N PHE A 268 0.40 -18.44 -13.87
CA PHE A 268 0.88 -17.14 -14.33
C PHE A 268 0.48 -16.91 -15.78
N TRP A 269 0.50 -15.65 -16.21
CA TRP A 269 0.25 -15.32 -17.60
C TRP A 269 1.51 -15.53 -18.46
N ALA A 270 1.33 -16.09 -19.65
CA ALA A 270 2.45 -16.46 -20.52
C ALA A 270 3.37 -15.27 -20.92
N ASP A 271 2.86 -14.04 -21.00
CA ASP A 271 3.63 -12.82 -21.28
C ASP A 271 4.36 -12.23 -20.05
N GLU A 272 4.07 -12.77 -18.85
CA GLU A 272 4.56 -12.32 -17.55
C GLU A 272 5.04 -13.50 -16.67
N PRO A 273 5.99 -14.34 -17.13
CA PRO A 273 6.44 -15.48 -16.34
C PRO A 273 7.13 -15.06 -15.05
N PRO A 274 7.08 -15.91 -13.99
CA PRO A 274 7.92 -15.73 -12.82
C PRO A 274 9.40 -15.83 -13.22
N VAL A 275 10.25 -15.12 -12.47
CA VAL A 275 11.71 -15.10 -12.68
C VAL A 275 12.39 -15.73 -11.48
N LEU A 276 13.35 -16.60 -11.74
CA LEU A 276 14.23 -17.12 -10.71
C LEU A 276 15.61 -16.52 -10.85
N THR A 277 16.12 -16.04 -9.73
CA THR A 277 17.47 -15.55 -9.67
C THR A 277 18.18 -16.27 -8.54
N ARG A 278 19.36 -16.80 -8.87
CA ARG A 278 20.29 -17.29 -7.87
C ARG A 278 20.84 -16.08 -7.14
N SER A 279 20.63 -16.01 -5.83
CA SER A 279 21.18 -14.97 -4.98
C SER A 279 22.62 -15.33 -4.67
N VAL A 280 23.59 -14.65 -5.27
CA VAL A 280 25.01 -14.84 -4.98
C VAL A 280 25.42 -13.86 -3.87
N GLY A 281 24.59 -13.79 -2.81
CA GLY A 281 24.66 -12.78 -1.75
C GLY A 281 23.75 -11.56 -1.97
N TRP A 282 23.64 -10.71 -0.94
CA TRP A 282 22.66 -9.61 -0.86
C TRP A 282 22.71 -8.59 -2.01
N ASN A 283 23.84 -8.50 -2.74
CA ASN A 283 24.05 -7.50 -3.80
C ASN A 283 24.36 -8.09 -5.18
N ASP A 284 24.66 -9.39 -5.29
CA ASP A 284 25.08 -10.00 -6.56
C ASP A 284 23.98 -10.89 -7.12
N LYS A 285 23.48 -10.52 -8.30
CA LYS A 285 22.54 -11.32 -9.06
C LYS A 285 23.32 -12.39 -9.81
N GLY A 286 23.16 -13.64 -9.42
CA GLY A 286 23.63 -14.77 -10.20
C GLY A 286 22.89 -14.87 -11.54
N PRO A 287 23.44 -15.64 -12.49
CA PRO A 287 22.75 -15.90 -13.75
C PRO A 287 21.36 -16.49 -13.49
N THR A 288 20.38 -16.06 -14.28
CA THR A 288 19.01 -16.59 -14.26
C THR A 288 19.05 -18.07 -14.62
N ASP A 289 18.66 -18.96 -13.70
CA ASP A 289 18.54 -20.39 -14.00
C ASP A 289 17.20 -20.65 -14.71
N THR A 290 17.26 -20.77 -16.04
CA THR A 290 16.09 -21.04 -16.87
C THR A 290 15.63 -22.49 -16.81
N SER A 291 16.49 -23.42 -16.36
CA SER A 291 16.14 -24.83 -16.24
C SER A 291 15.11 -25.08 -15.13
N PHE A 292 14.89 -24.11 -14.24
CA PHE A 292 13.80 -24.19 -13.27
C PHE A 292 12.43 -24.03 -13.91
N LEU A 293 12.22 -23.08 -14.84
CA LEU A 293 10.92 -22.95 -15.52
C LEU A 293 10.52 -24.26 -16.16
N ASP A 294 11.47 -24.98 -16.74
CA ASP A 294 11.25 -26.30 -17.34
C ASP A 294 10.87 -27.36 -16.30
N ARG A 295 11.38 -27.25 -15.07
CA ARG A 295 11.08 -28.14 -13.94
C ARG A 295 9.74 -27.85 -13.26
N ILE A 296 9.31 -26.59 -13.21
CA ILE A 296 8.07 -26.19 -12.53
C ILE A 296 6.88 -25.97 -13.45
N ALA A 297 7.10 -25.69 -14.74
CA ALA A 297 6.03 -25.46 -15.69
C ALA A 297 5.16 -26.72 -15.90
N SER A 298 5.67 -27.90 -15.55
CA SER A 298 4.86 -29.13 -15.50
C SER A 298 3.83 -29.14 -14.36
N ASN A 299 4.04 -28.31 -13.32
CA ASN A 299 3.22 -28.25 -12.12
C ASN A 299 2.48 -26.91 -11.96
N ILE A 300 2.68 -25.95 -12.88
CA ILE A 300 2.10 -24.60 -12.82
C ILE A 300 1.36 -24.33 -14.11
N ARG A 301 0.13 -23.81 -14.00
CA ARG A 301 -0.67 -23.47 -15.18
C ARG A 301 -0.16 -22.18 -15.85
N ILE A 302 0.08 -22.25 -17.16
CA ILE A 302 0.44 -21.08 -17.97
C ILE A 302 -0.82 -20.58 -18.69
N CYS A 303 -1.33 -19.40 -18.33
CA CYS A 303 -2.54 -18.83 -18.92
C CYS A 303 -2.25 -18.04 -20.22
N ASP A 304 -3.09 -18.21 -21.26
CA ASP A 304 -3.00 -17.41 -22.50
C ASP A 304 -3.46 -15.95 -22.24
N PRO A 305 -2.58 -14.95 -22.39
CA PRO A 305 -2.91 -13.55 -22.13
C PRO A 305 -3.98 -12.96 -23.06
N LYS A 306 -4.34 -13.61 -24.18
CA LYS A 306 -5.47 -13.18 -25.02
C LYS A 306 -6.80 -13.17 -24.27
N PHE A 307 -6.91 -14.00 -23.23
CA PHE A 307 -8.10 -14.09 -22.37
C PHE A 307 -7.99 -13.21 -21.12
N ARG A 308 -6.89 -12.45 -20.97
CA ARG A 308 -6.75 -11.45 -19.91
C ARG A 308 -7.75 -10.32 -20.15
N VAL A 309 -8.81 -10.30 -19.36
CA VAL A 309 -9.77 -9.17 -19.39
C VAL A 309 -9.05 -7.94 -18.85
N SER A 310 -8.81 -6.94 -19.71
CA SER A 310 -8.25 -5.66 -19.25
C SER A 310 -9.28 -4.93 -18.37
N LYS A 311 -8.82 -4.24 -17.32
CA LYS A 311 -9.65 -3.41 -16.42
C LYS A 311 -10.61 -2.50 -17.21
N ARG A 312 -10.09 -1.91 -18.30
CA ARG A 312 -10.84 -1.06 -19.24
C ARG A 312 -12.01 -1.78 -19.95
N ASN A 313 -11.86 -3.08 -20.23
CA ASN A 313 -12.88 -3.90 -20.89
C ASN A 313 -13.95 -4.42 -19.90
N ALA A 314 -13.59 -4.59 -18.62
CA ALA A 314 -14.55 -4.96 -17.58
C ALA A 314 -15.50 -3.79 -17.28
N ASP A 315 -14.95 -2.58 -17.10
CA ASP A 315 -15.72 -1.36 -16.83
C ASP A 315 -16.68 -1.02 -18.00
N ALA A 316 -16.23 -1.21 -19.26
CA ALA A 316 -17.02 -0.91 -20.45
C ALA A 316 -18.23 -1.86 -20.64
N LYS A 317 -18.24 -3.03 -20.00
CA LYS A 317 -19.35 -4.00 -20.08
C LYS A 317 -20.40 -3.83 -18.98
N GLY A 318 -20.28 -2.81 -18.12
CA GLY A 318 -21.23 -2.57 -17.03
C GLY A 318 -21.23 -3.68 -15.97
N GLN A 319 -20.21 -4.53 -15.95
CA GLN A 319 -19.98 -5.44 -14.84
C GLN A 319 -19.38 -4.59 -13.72
N ALA A 320 -20.18 -4.31 -12.69
CA ALA A 320 -19.72 -3.59 -11.52
C ALA A 320 -18.61 -4.40 -10.84
N VAL A 321 -17.35 -4.02 -11.06
CA VAL A 321 -16.20 -4.56 -10.35
C VAL A 321 -16.11 -3.80 -9.01
N ALA A 322 -17.01 -4.14 -8.09
CA ALA A 322 -16.90 -3.72 -6.71
C ALA A 322 -15.71 -4.45 -6.08
N GLY A 323 -14.55 -3.78 -6.05
CA GLY A 323 -13.28 -4.34 -5.58
C GLY A 323 -12.58 -5.15 -6.69
N GLU A 324 -11.28 -4.93 -6.85
CA GLU A 324 -10.42 -5.41 -7.95
C GLU A 324 -10.43 -6.93 -8.17
N THR A 325 -11.52 -7.45 -8.73
CA THR A 325 -11.63 -8.83 -9.14
C THR A 325 -11.09 -8.93 -10.56
N TYR A 326 -9.76 -9.09 -10.63
CA TYR A 326 -9.16 -10.11 -11.50
C TYR A 326 -10.08 -11.34 -11.54
N PRO A 327 -10.19 -12.07 -12.68
CA PRO A 327 -11.20 -13.11 -12.90
C PRO A 327 -11.44 -13.84 -11.59
N GLN A 328 -12.66 -13.76 -11.03
CA GLN A 328 -12.92 -14.28 -9.69
C GLN A 328 -12.49 -15.75 -9.67
N ILE A 329 -11.29 -15.99 -9.15
CA ILE A 329 -10.84 -17.30 -8.75
C ILE A 329 -11.56 -17.50 -7.43
N SER A 330 -12.85 -17.79 -7.51
CA SER A 330 -13.53 -18.41 -6.39
C SER A 330 -12.83 -19.75 -6.22
N THR A 331 -11.97 -19.83 -5.21
CA THR A 331 -11.47 -21.05 -4.56
C THR A 331 -11.94 -22.34 -5.26
N GLY A 332 -11.28 -22.76 -6.34
CA GLY A 332 -11.62 -24.00 -7.05
C GLY A 332 -11.47 -23.98 -8.57
N ASP A 333 -11.98 -22.94 -9.26
CA ASP A 333 -12.09 -22.98 -10.73
C ASP A 333 -11.24 -21.91 -11.41
N LEU A 334 -9.94 -22.17 -11.51
CA LEU A 334 -9.08 -21.44 -12.44
C LEU A 334 -9.56 -21.73 -13.87
N SER A 335 -10.17 -20.75 -14.53
CA SER A 335 -10.81 -20.91 -15.85
C SER A 335 -10.01 -20.30 -17.02
N CYS A 336 -8.72 -20.02 -16.85
CA CYS A 336 -7.91 -19.51 -17.96
C CYS A 336 -7.60 -20.65 -18.95
N PRO A 337 -7.70 -20.43 -20.27
CA PRO A 337 -7.15 -21.36 -21.25
C PRO A 337 -5.65 -21.52 -21.04
N GLU A 338 -5.24 -22.78 -20.91
CA GLU A 338 -3.85 -23.17 -20.64
C GLU A 338 -3.03 -23.23 -21.94
N LEU A 339 -1.81 -22.72 -21.88
CA LEU A 339 -0.78 -22.90 -22.90
C LEU A 339 0.24 -23.92 -22.41
N SER A 340 0.70 -24.78 -23.32
CA SER A 340 1.91 -25.55 -23.07
C SER A 340 3.13 -24.62 -22.97
N LEU A 341 4.18 -25.07 -22.27
CA LEU A 341 5.44 -24.34 -22.19
C LEU A 341 6.02 -24.03 -23.58
N ASP A 342 5.89 -24.97 -24.53
CA ASP A 342 6.38 -24.78 -25.90
C ASP A 342 5.56 -23.74 -26.69
N GLU A 343 4.24 -23.69 -26.49
CA GLU A 343 3.41 -22.62 -27.04
C GLU A 343 3.76 -21.27 -26.42
N ALA A 344 4.00 -21.22 -25.12
CA ALA A 344 4.43 -20.00 -24.42
C ALA A 344 5.79 -19.52 -24.95
N ARG A 345 6.77 -20.41 -25.12
CA ARG A 345 8.08 -20.12 -25.73
C ARG A 345 7.96 -19.60 -27.15
N LYS A 346 7.09 -20.22 -27.96
CA LYS A 346 6.83 -19.81 -29.35
C LYS A 346 6.17 -18.42 -29.43
N GLN A 347 5.22 -18.14 -28.54
CA GLN A 347 4.49 -16.87 -28.52
C GLN A 347 5.31 -15.74 -27.86
N PHE A 348 6.15 -16.04 -26.86
CA PHE A 348 6.89 -15.07 -26.06
C PHE A 348 8.39 -15.40 -25.94
N PRO A 349 9.14 -15.52 -27.06
CA PRO A 349 10.53 -16.00 -27.04
C PRO A 349 11.48 -15.14 -26.21
N ALA A 350 11.21 -13.83 -26.08
CA ALA A 350 12.00 -12.93 -25.24
C ALA A 350 11.81 -13.16 -23.73
N LYS A 351 10.72 -13.83 -23.32
CA LYS A 351 10.38 -14.11 -21.92
C LYS A 351 10.80 -15.51 -21.48
N TYR A 352 10.97 -16.43 -22.43
CA TYR A 352 11.44 -17.81 -22.20
C TYR A 352 12.72 -18.08 -22.98
N PRO A 353 13.86 -17.49 -22.60
CA PRO A 353 15.11 -17.75 -23.26
C PRO A 353 15.48 -19.24 -23.14
N VAL A 354 15.69 -19.90 -24.28
CA VAL A 354 16.23 -21.26 -24.32
C VAL A 354 17.71 -21.18 -23.96
N VAL A 355 18.08 -21.64 -22.76
CA VAL A 355 19.49 -21.77 -22.40
C VAL A 355 20.02 -23.01 -23.08
N LYS A 356 21.10 -22.82 -23.86
CA LYS A 356 21.78 -23.94 -24.47
C LYS A 356 22.54 -24.69 -23.38
N PRO A 357 22.54 -26.04 -23.38
CA PRO A 357 23.25 -26.85 -22.38
C PRO A 357 24.76 -26.53 -22.23
N THR A 358 25.34 -25.83 -23.20
CA THR A 358 26.76 -25.43 -23.21
C THR A 358 27.08 -24.18 -22.39
N ASP A 359 26.06 -23.47 -21.89
CA ASP A 359 26.21 -22.20 -21.17
C ASP A 359 25.97 -22.35 -19.64
N LEU A 360 25.86 -23.60 -19.17
CA LEU A 360 25.82 -24.00 -17.76
C LEU A 360 27.18 -24.57 -17.35
#